data_AF-A0A7C4HJX7-F1
#
_entry.id   AF-A0A7C4HJX7-F1
#
_cell.length_a   1.000
_cell.length_b   1.000
_cell.length_c   1.000
_cell.angle_alpha   90.00
_cell.angle_beta   90.00
_cell.angle_gamma   90.00
#
_symmetry.space_group_name_H-M   'P 1'
#
loop_
_entity.id
_entity.type
_entity.pdbx_description
1 polymer ?
#
loop_
_entity_poly.entity_id
_entity_poly.type
_entity_poly.pdbx_seq_one_letter_code
_entity_poly.pdbx_strand_id
1 'polypeptide(L)'
;MMFVCWGCGRARSLFVSPVRIGAGLVHRPGLEGIPDGKSGTASGSFGAKAMKVLIRSSLALVSLLLVVTSCSSKVVELEKWPFEPRGIKLSYKADPELNLYENKAHTLFVCVYQMKDPNAFNELRIDRSGLMKLLECKRFDQGVATSESLIVHPGDENTVVFDRAEDARFVGIVAGYYSLWPNNVTRLLLVPVKIEKSGWLLSKKVAAPGQLSIKLYFGPEEVQQILE
;
A
#
# COMPACT_ATOMS: atom_id res chain seq x y z
N MET A 1 -14.40 42.61 37.50
CA MET A 1 -15.55 42.42 38.41
C MET A 1 -16.43 41.31 37.83
N MET A 2 -16.84 40.31 38.63
CA MET A 2 -17.99 39.39 38.44
C MET A 2 -18.06 38.60 37.09
N PHE A 3 -17.99 37.25 37.04
CA PHE A 3 -18.93 36.24 37.57
C PHE A 3 -20.41 36.57 37.23
N VAL A 4 -21.24 35.67 36.71
CA VAL A 4 -21.76 34.47 37.39
C VAL A 4 -22.36 33.47 36.35
N CYS A 5 -22.30 32.16 36.64
CA CYS A 5 -22.94 31.06 35.89
C CYS A 5 -24.49 31.05 36.06
N TRP A 6 -25.31 30.24 35.36
CA TRP A 6 -25.53 28.80 35.65
C TRP A 6 -26.78 28.27 34.91
N GLY A 7 -26.99 26.94 34.90
CA GLY A 7 -28.16 26.25 34.32
C GLY A 7 -27.82 25.41 33.06
N CYS A 8 -27.22 24.21 33.14
CA CYS A 8 -27.68 22.94 33.76
C CYS A 8 -28.83 22.25 32.99
N GLY A 9 -28.57 21.08 32.36
CA GLY A 9 -29.51 20.51 31.38
C GLY A 9 -29.34 19.07 30.87
N ARG A 10 -28.89 18.12 31.72
CA ARG A 10 -29.12 16.65 31.60
C ARG A 10 -28.38 15.84 30.49
N ALA A 11 -27.67 14.82 30.93
CA ALA A 11 -26.95 13.84 30.11
C ALA A 11 -27.80 12.64 29.64
N ARG A 12 -27.35 11.96 28.58
CA ARG A 12 -27.52 10.51 28.38
C ARG A 12 -26.25 9.91 27.77
N SER A 13 -25.60 9.03 28.52
CA SER A 13 -24.58 8.11 28.00
C SER A 13 -25.26 6.97 27.24
N LEU A 14 -24.65 6.52 26.14
CA LEU A 14 -25.01 5.26 25.49
C LEU A 14 -23.96 4.19 25.81
N PHE A 15 -24.47 2.99 26.05
CA PHE A 15 -23.77 1.88 26.69
C PHE A 15 -22.80 1.17 25.73
N VAL A 16 -21.68 0.71 26.28
CA VAL A 16 -20.80 -0.28 25.65
C VAL A 16 -21.36 -1.67 25.94
N SER A 17 -21.59 -2.48 24.91
CA SER A 17 -22.05 -3.87 25.04
C SER A 17 -20.87 -4.86 25.04
N PRO A 18 -20.72 -5.72 26.07
CA PRO A 18 -19.72 -6.79 26.07
C PRO A 18 -20.24 -8.05 25.36
N VAL A 19 -19.41 -8.67 24.53
CA VAL A 19 -19.69 -9.98 23.91
C VAL A 19 -19.49 -11.09 24.95
N ARG A 20 -20.51 -11.94 25.13
CA ARG A 20 -20.48 -13.10 26.04
C ARG A 20 -19.78 -14.31 25.41
N ILE A 21 -18.91 -14.95 26.18
CA ILE A 21 -18.36 -16.27 25.87
C ILE A 21 -19.41 -17.33 26.24
N GLY A 22 -19.72 -18.22 25.30
CA GLY A 22 -20.63 -19.35 25.51
C GLY A 22 -19.89 -20.59 26.03
N ALA A 23 -20.42 -21.22 27.08
CA ALA A 23 -19.97 -22.51 27.58
C ALA A 23 -20.90 -23.64 27.09
N GLY A 24 -20.33 -24.77 26.68
CA GLY A 24 -21.07 -25.98 26.30
C GLY A 24 -20.55 -27.21 27.05
N LEU A 25 -21.44 -27.91 27.75
CA LEU A 25 -21.17 -29.20 28.40
C LEU A 25 -21.47 -30.38 27.45
N VAL A 26 -20.65 -31.44 27.50
CA VAL A 26 -21.05 -32.83 27.19
C VAL A 26 -20.37 -33.80 28.19
N HIS A 27 -20.95 -34.99 28.38
CA HIS A 27 -20.78 -35.91 29.52
C HIS A 27 -19.67 -36.99 29.45
N ARG A 28 -19.46 -37.63 30.61
CA ARG A 28 -18.75 -38.88 31.02
C ARG A 28 -19.09 -40.14 30.15
N PRO A 29 -18.44 -41.35 30.30
CA PRO A 29 -17.62 -41.93 31.42
C PRO A 29 -16.24 -42.52 30.99
N GLY A 30 -15.45 -43.30 31.77
CA GLY A 30 -15.41 -43.68 33.20
C GLY A 30 -14.87 -45.12 33.48
N LEU A 31 -14.42 -45.43 34.72
CA LEU A 31 -13.78 -46.70 35.21
C LEU A 31 -12.36 -46.97 34.62
N GLU A 32 -11.41 -47.70 35.23
CA GLU A 32 -11.33 -48.50 36.48
C GLU A 32 -9.85 -48.65 36.94
N GLY A 33 -9.58 -49.17 38.15
CA GLY A 33 -8.30 -49.82 38.48
C GLY A 33 -7.33 -49.14 39.48
N ILE A 34 -7.45 -49.48 40.76
CA ILE A 34 -6.40 -49.37 41.80
C ILE A 34 -5.90 -50.79 42.09
N PRO A 35 -4.59 -51.02 42.31
CA PRO A 35 -4.18 -51.58 43.59
C PRO A 35 -2.89 -50.99 44.20
N ASP A 36 -2.84 -51.07 45.53
CA ASP A 36 -1.76 -50.61 46.42
C ASP A 36 -0.45 -51.41 46.31
N GLY A 37 0.70 -50.81 46.68
CA GLY A 37 2.00 -51.48 46.66
C GLY A 37 3.13 -50.81 47.46
N LYS A 38 3.29 -51.22 48.72
CA LYS A 38 4.32 -50.78 49.69
C LYS A 38 5.77 -50.81 49.18
N SER A 39 6.57 -49.82 49.60
CA SER A 39 7.95 -49.92 50.16
C SER A 39 8.57 -48.51 50.20
N GLY A 40 9.48 -48.13 51.08
CA GLY A 40 10.40 -48.90 51.91
C GLY A 40 11.79 -48.29 51.72
N THR A 41 12.25 -47.49 52.68
CA THR A 41 13.51 -46.73 52.60
C THR A 41 14.73 -47.65 52.56
N ALA A 42 15.65 -47.42 51.60
CA ALA A 42 17.01 -47.96 51.67
C ALA A 42 18.02 -46.97 51.07
N SER A 43 19.13 -46.76 51.78
CA SER A 43 20.23 -45.89 51.38
C SER A 43 21.10 -46.56 50.30
N GLY A 44 21.58 -45.78 49.32
CA GLY A 44 22.34 -46.29 48.18
C GLY A 44 23.26 -45.24 47.54
N SER A 45 24.36 -44.91 48.20
CA SER A 45 25.37 -43.97 47.69
C SER A 45 26.13 -44.54 46.48
N PHE A 46 25.74 -44.17 45.25
CA PHE A 46 26.51 -44.47 44.05
C PHE A 46 26.62 -43.28 43.07
N GLY A 47 27.86 -42.82 42.82
CA GLY A 47 28.28 -42.41 41.48
C GLY A 47 27.78 -41.07 40.90
N ALA A 48 27.58 -40.01 41.69
CA ALA A 48 27.08 -38.69 41.25
C ALA A 48 27.94 -37.90 40.21
N LYS A 49 28.89 -38.55 39.53
CA LYS A 49 29.78 -37.97 38.50
C LYS A 49 29.40 -38.36 37.06
N ALA A 50 28.97 -39.61 36.80
CA ALA A 50 28.71 -40.08 35.43
C ALA A 50 27.46 -39.45 34.78
N MET A 51 26.36 -39.35 35.53
CA MET A 51 25.06 -38.87 35.02
C MET A 51 25.09 -37.37 34.66
N LYS A 52 25.94 -36.57 35.31
CA LYS A 52 26.15 -35.15 34.98
C LYS A 52 26.89 -34.95 33.66
N VAL A 53 27.71 -35.91 33.22
CA VAL A 53 28.45 -35.83 31.94
C VAL A 53 27.50 -36.12 30.78
N LEU A 54 26.67 -37.15 30.88
CA LEU A 54 25.68 -37.50 29.85
C LEU A 54 24.61 -36.41 29.66
N ILE A 55 24.11 -35.81 30.74
CA ILE A 55 23.14 -34.69 30.67
C ILE A 55 23.78 -33.41 30.12
N ARG A 56 25.07 -33.14 30.41
CA ARG A 56 25.79 -32.00 29.79
C ARG A 56 26.07 -32.22 28.31
N SER A 57 26.38 -33.45 27.91
CA SER A 57 26.58 -33.84 26.51
C SER A 57 25.32 -33.62 25.67
N SER A 58 24.16 -34.07 26.15
CA SER A 58 22.89 -33.91 25.43
C SER A 58 22.39 -32.46 25.37
N LEU A 59 22.54 -31.68 26.46
CA LEU A 59 22.23 -30.24 26.41
C LEU A 59 23.14 -29.47 25.45
N ALA A 60 24.43 -29.84 25.34
CA ALA A 60 25.36 -29.21 24.41
C ALA A 60 24.98 -29.45 22.94
N LEU A 61 24.57 -30.68 22.58
CA LEU A 61 24.11 -30.99 21.23
C LEU A 61 22.80 -30.25 20.86
N VAL A 62 21.82 -30.21 21.77
CA VAL A 62 20.55 -29.51 21.53
C VAL A 62 20.75 -28.00 21.40
N SER A 63 21.66 -27.41 22.20
CA SER A 63 22.03 -26.00 22.10
C SER A 63 22.72 -25.69 20.76
N LEU A 64 23.54 -26.60 20.23
CA LEU A 64 24.22 -26.43 18.94
C LEU A 64 23.25 -26.51 17.75
N LEU A 65 22.23 -27.38 17.80
CA LEU A 65 21.18 -27.44 16.76
C LEU A 65 20.27 -26.20 16.74
N LEU A 66 20.08 -25.51 17.86
CA LEU A 66 19.26 -24.28 17.92
C LEU A 66 19.91 -23.05 17.28
N VAL A 67 21.21 -23.10 16.93
CA VAL A 67 21.96 -21.94 16.39
C VAL A 67 21.88 -21.85 14.86
N VAL A 68 21.60 -22.94 14.14
CA VAL A 68 21.68 -22.98 12.67
C VAL A 68 20.43 -22.49 11.92
N THR A 69 19.32 -22.21 12.62
CA THR A 69 18.05 -21.75 12.00
C THR A 69 17.78 -20.26 12.21
N SER A 70 18.79 -19.39 12.00
CA SER A 70 18.60 -17.94 11.97
C SER A 70 18.64 -17.41 10.52
N CYS A 71 17.53 -17.57 9.81
CA CYS A 71 17.38 -17.00 8.47
C CYS A 71 17.06 -15.50 8.61
N SER A 72 18.10 -14.67 8.63
CA SER A 72 17.94 -13.21 8.73
C SER A 72 17.39 -12.65 7.41
N SER A 73 16.07 -12.44 7.36
CA SER A 73 15.41 -11.69 6.30
C SER A 73 16.00 -10.29 6.23
N LYS A 74 16.82 -10.01 5.21
CA LYS A 74 17.42 -8.68 5.00
C LYS A 74 16.31 -7.64 4.87
N VAL A 75 16.20 -6.77 5.89
CA VAL A 75 15.32 -5.60 5.86
C VAL A 75 15.70 -4.75 4.66
N VAL A 76 14.76 -4.55 3.75
CA VAL A 76 14.89 -3.58 2.67
C VAL A 76 14.69 -2.21 3.30
N GLU A 77 15.71 -1.37 3.21
CA GLU A 77 15.68 -0.03 3.80
C GLU A 77 14.68 0.84 3.00
N LEU A 78 13.75 1.50 3.70
CA LEU A 78 12.68 2.26 3.06
C LEU A 78 13.27 3.47 2.34
N GLU A 79 13.25 3.43 1.01
CA GLU A 79 13.88 4.45 0.19
C GLU A 79 13.13 5.79 0.27
N LYS A 80 13.89 6.88 0.31
CA LYS A 80 13.38 8.22 0.06
C LYS A 80 12.95 8.31 -1.41
N TRP A 81 11.99 9.18 -1.70
CA TRP A 81 11.50 9.40 -3.07
C TRP A 81 12.00 10.75 -3.58
N PRO A 82 13.30 10.90 -3.93
CA PRO A 82 13.86 12.17 -4.33
C PRO A 82 13.20 12.68 -5.61
N PHE A 83 13.30 13.99 -5.83
CA PHE A 83 13.09 14.59 -7.15
C PHE A 83 13.99 13.92 -8.20
N GLU A 84 13.45 13.64 -9.39
CA GLU A 84 14.17 12.97 -10.48
C GLU A 84 13.88 13.68 -11.81
N PRO A 85 14.87 14.38 -12.39
CA PRO A 85 14.73 14.97 -13.71
C PRO A 85 14.33 13.93 -14.76
N ARG A 86 13.33 14.24 -15.59
CA ARG A 86 12.81 13.37 -16.65
C ARG A 86 12.33 11.99 -16.17
N GLY A 87 11.95 11.86 -14.90
CA GLY A 87 11.51 10.61 -14.26
C GLY A 87 10.17 10.05 -14.76
N ILE A 88 9.37 10.84 -15.51
CA ILE A 88 8.12 10.37 -16.13
C ILE A 88 8.15 10.68 -17.63
N LYS A 89 7.90 9.66 -18.46
CA LYS A 89 7.74 9.77 -19.91
C LYS A 89 6.30 9.40 -20.30
N LEU A 90 5.54 10.36 -20.79
CA LEU A 90 4.19 10.17 -21.31
C LEU A 90 4.22 10.18 -22.84
N SER A 91 4.04 9.01 -23.46
CA SER A 91 3.85 8.89 -24.91
C SER A 91 2.36 8.73 -25.18
N TYR A 92 1.80 9.46 -26.14
CA TYR A 92 0.39 9.34 -26.50
C TYR A 92 0.18 9.36 -28.01
N LYS A 93 -0.93 8.74 -28.41
CA LYS A 93 -1.53 8.87 -29.74
C LYS A 93 -3.00 9.24 -29.60
N ALA A 94 -3.47 10.17 -30.41
CA ALA A 94 -4.86 10.58 -30.50
C ALA A 94 -5.52 10.01 -31.76
N ASP A 95 -6.79 9.68 -31.63
CA ASP A 95 -7.65 9.30 -32.74
C ASP A 95 -7.91 10.53 -33.66
N PRO A 96 -8.00 10.37 -34.99
CA PRO A 96 -8.53 11.42 -35.87
C PRO A 96 -9.95 11.88 -35.48
N GLU A 97 -10.73 11.01 -34.84
CA GLU A 97 -12.06 11.30 -34.28
C GLU A 97 -12.02 11.65 -32.78
N LEU A 98 -10.88 12.12 -32.26
CA LEU A 98 -10.69 12.53 -30.85
C LEU A 98 -11.84 13.40 -30.31
N ASN A 99 -12.30 13.09 -29.10
CA ASN A 99 -13.31 13.85 -28.36
C ASN A 99 -14.56 14.14 -29.23
N LEU A 100 -15.08 13.06 -29.82
CA LEU A 100 -16.17 13.08 -30.79
C LEU A 100 -17.45 13.59 -30.14
N TYR A 101 -17.99 14.67 -30.67
CA TYR A 101 -19.31 15.16 -30.29
C TYR A 101 -20.02 15.71 -31.54
N GLU A 102 -21.29 15.32 -31.72
CA GLU A 102 -22.08 15.66 -32.93
C GLU A 102 -21.36 15.35 -34.25
N ASN A 103 -20.65 14.21 -34.31
CA ASN A 103 -19.82 13.76 -35.44
C ASN A 103 -18.69 14.73 -35.82
N LYS A 104 -18.16 15.49 -34.85
CA LYS A 104 -16.99 16.35 -35.01
C LYS A 104 -15.93 16.02 -33.96
N ALA A 105 -14.69 15.87 -34.42
CA ALA A 105 -13.54 15.74 -33.53
C ALA A 105 -13.21 17.10 -32.88
N HIS A 106 -12.78 17.06 -31.63
CA HIS A 106 -12.41 18.25 -30.86
C HIS A 106 -11.05 18.06 -30.20
N THR A 107 -10.37 19.18 -29.94
CA THR A 107 -9.17 19.19 -29.10
C THR A 107 -9.54 18.73 -27.68
N LEU A 108 -8.66 17.94 -27.06
CA LEU A 108 -8.83 17.40 -25.72
C LEU A 108 -7.89 18.11 -24.73
N PHE A 109 -8.45 18.64 -23.65
CA PHE A 109 -7.69 19.14 -22.50
C PHE A 109 -7.38 17.97 -21.55
N VAL A 110 -6.13 17.83 -21.12
CA VAL A 110 -5.70 16.73 -20.23
C VAL A 110 -4.93 17.28 -19.04
N CYS A 111 -5.28 16.84 -17.84
CA CYS A 111 -4.52 17.12 -16.61
C CYS A 111 -3.70 15.90 -16.20
N VAL A 112 -2.43 16.15 -15.87
CA VAL A 112 -1.49 15.19 -15.29
C VAL A 112 -1.18 15.62 -13.87
N TYR A 113 -1.42 14.72 -12.92
CA TYR A 113 -1.27 14.92 -11.49
C TYR A 113 -0.18 14.01 -10.94
N GLN A 114 0.86 14.55 -10.32
CA GLN A 114 1.84 13.75 -9.58
C GLN A 114 1.49 13.79 -8.09
N MET A 115 1.39 12.64 -7.43
CA MET A 115 0.79 12.53 -6.09
C MET A 115 1.54 11.55 -5.20
N LYS A 116 1.61 11.84 -3.89
CA LYS A 116 2.14 10.95 -2.85
C LYS A 116 1.12 9.89 -2.43
N ASP A 117 -0.16 10.27 -2.42
CA ASP A 117 -1.30 9.45 -2.02
C ASP A 117 -2.44 9.61 -3.05
N PRO A 118 -3.18 8.54 -3.41
CA PRO A 118 -4.19 8.60 -4.45
C PRO A 118 -5.63 8.76 -3.92
N ASN A 119 -5.87 8.81 -2.61
CA ASN A 119 -7.22 8.66 -2.05
C ASN A 119 -8.14 9.81 -2.47
N ALA A 120 -7.71 11.07 -2.29
CA ALA A 120 -8.49 12.24 -2.71
C ALA A 120 -8.74 12.26 -4.24
N PHE A 121 -7.81 11.74 -5.06
CA PHE A 121 -8.03 11.57 -6.50
C PHE A 121 -9.07 10.49 -6.81
N ASN A 122 -9.03 9.38 -6.07
CA ASN A 122 -10.00 8.28 -6.19
C ASN A 122 -11.40 8.68 -5.70
N GLU A 123 -11.52 9.57 -4.73
CA GLU A 123 -12.81 10.16 -4.33
C GLU A 123 -13.36 11.06 -5.44
N LEU A 124 -12.56 12.02 -5.92
CA LEU A 124 -13.01 12.99 -6.93
C LEU A 124 -13.32 12.36 -8.29
N ARG A 125 -12.67 11.25 -8.68
CA ARG A 125 -12.94 10.64 -10.00
C ARG A 125 -14.24 9.83 -10.08
N ILE A 126 -14.97 9.64 -8.98
CA ILE A 126 -16.17 8.79 -8.94
C ILE A 126 -17.35 9.41 -9.68
N ASP A 127 -17.51 10.74 -9.62
CA ASP A 127 -18.66 11.44 -10.18
C ASP A 127 -18.27 12.67 -11.02
N ARG A 128 -19.23 13.16 -11.81
CA ARG A 128 -19.01 14.28 -12.73
C ARG A 128 -18.58 15.57 -12.05
N SER A 129 -19.01 15.84 -10.82
CA SER A 129 -18.65 17.06 -10.09
C SER A 129 -17.19 17.03 -9.63
N GLY A 130 -16.72 15.88 -9.14
CA GLY A 130 -15.32 15.67 -8.79
C GLY A 130 -14.41 15.61 -10.03
N LEU A 131 -14.87 15.04 -11.15
CA LEU A 131 -14.14 15.11 -12.43
C LEU A 131 -13.96 16.55 -12.90
N MET A 132 -15.00 17.39 -12.82
CA MET A 132 -14.87 18.82 -13.13
C MET A 132 -13.87 19.52 -12.19
N LYS A 133 -13.78 19.10 -10.92
CA LYS A 133 -12.78 19.61 -9.98
C LYS A 133 -11.35 19.20 -10.36
N LEU A 134 -11.15 17.97 -10.81
CA LEU A 134 -9.86 17.50 -11.32
C LEU A 134 -9.48 18.16 -12.66
N LEU A 135 -10.46 18.59 -13.47
CA LEU A 135 -10.24 19.35 -14.70
C LEU A 135 -9.89 20.83 -14.46
N GLU A 136 -9.90 21.32 -13.21
CA GLU A 136 -9.31 22.63 -12.89
C GLU A 136 -7.77 22.63 -13.00
N CYS A 137 -7.12 21.47 -13.11
CA CYS A 137 -5.66 21.30 -13.24
C CYS A 137 -4.83 21.93 -12.10
N LYS A 138 -5.41 21.98 -10.90
CA LYS A 138 -4.80 22.56 -9.70
C LYS A 138 -4.66 21.52 -8.60
N ARG A 139 -3.72 21.74 -7.67
CA ARG A 139 -3.63 21.00 -6.40
C ARG A 139 -4.97 21.10 -5.65
N PHE A 140 -5.66 19.97 -5.52
CA PHE A 140 -6.92 19.83 -4.79
C PHE A 140 -6.74 19.28 -3.37
N ASP A 141 -5.59 18.66 -3.09
CA ASP A 141 -5.24 18.06 -1.80
C ASP A 141 -3.74 18.29 -1.46
N GLN A 142 -3.36 18.11 -0.19
CA GLN A 142 -1.98 18.19 0.28
C GLN A 142 -1.07 17.09 -0.31
N GLY A 143 -1.62 15.90 -0.58
CA GLY A 143 -0.92 14.77 -1.19
C GLY A 143 -0.59 14.92 -2.67
N VAL A 144 -1.16 15.91 -3.37
CA VAL A 144 -0.78 16.26 -4.75
C VAL A 144 0.55 17.02 -4.73
N ALA A 145 1.60 16.51 -5.38
CA ALA A 145 2.88 17.22 -5.49
C ALA A 145 2.82 18.32 -6.56
N THR A 146 2.48 17.94 -7.81
CA THR A 146 2.36 18.84 -8.96
C THR A 146 1.11 18.53 -9.80
N SER A 147 0.72 19.51 -10.61
CA SER A 147 -0.41 19.41 -11.55
C SER A 147 -0.08 20.20 -12.82
N GLU A 148 -0.11 19.53 -13.97
CA GLU A 148 0.31 20.08 -15.27
C GLU A 148 -0.76 19.79 -16.33
N SER A 149 -1.00 20.74 -17.23
CA SER A 149 -1.98 20.60 -18.32
C SER A 149 -1.31 20.33 -19.66
N LEU A 150 -2.02 19.56 -20.49
CA LEU A 150 -1.69 19.28 -21.88
C LEU A 150 -2.90 19.59 -22.78
N ILE A 151 -2.59 19.97 -24.01
CA ILE A 151 -3.56 20.11 -25.11
C ILE A 151 -3.21 19.02 -26.12
N VAL A 152 -4.21 18.24 -26.55
CA VAL A 152 -4.06 17.15 -27.52
C VAL A 152 -5.02 17.41 -28.67
N HIS A 153 -4.52 17.51 -29.90
CA HIS A 153 -5.35 17.69 -31.09
C HIS A 153 -5.72 16.34 -31.74
N PRO A 154 -6.80 16.28 -32.54
CA PRO A 154 -7.18 15.05 -33.23
C PRO A 154 -6.07 14.56 -34.17
N GLY A 155 -5.73 13.27 -34.08
CA GLY A 155 -4.67 12.65 -34.86
C GLY A 155 -3.23 12.92 -34.39
N ASP A 156 -3.00 13.68 -33.30
CA ASP A 156 -1.66 13.93 -32.75
C ASP A 156 -0.97 12.64 -32.26
N GLU A 157 0.35 12.55 -32.44
CA GLU A 157 1.20 11.54 -31.80
C GLU A 157 2.45 12.23 -31.23
N ASN A 158 2.66 12.15 -29.91
CA ASN A 158 3.71 12.91 -29.24
C ASN A 158 4.24 12.21 -27.98
N THR A 159 5.39 12.69 -27.48
CA THR A 159 6.01 12.27 -26.22
C THR A 159 6.33 13.48 -25.37
N VAL A 160 5.64 13.60 -24.24
CA VAL A 160 5.92 14.60 -23.19
C VAL A 160 6.79 13.95 -22.11
N VAL A 161 7.73 14.72 -21.57
CA VAL A 161 8.63 14.27 -20.50
C VAL A 161 8.50 15.24 -19.34
N PHE A 162 8.23 14.69 -18.16
CA PHE A 162 8.10 15.44 -16.91
C PHE A 162 9.22 15.06 -15.95
N ASP A 163 9.64 16.02 -15.14
CA ASP A 163 10.42 15.73 -13.94
C ASP A 163 9.49 15.10 -12.90
N ARG A 164 9.96 14.02 -12.25
CA ARG A 164 9.20 13.38 -11.17
C ARG A 164 9.42 14.18 -9.89
N ALA A 165 8.35 14.73 -9.35
CA ALA A 165 8.38 15.49 -8.12
C ALA A 165 8.84 14.63 -6.92
N GLU A 166 9.40 15.28 -5.90
CA GLU A 166 9.73 14.62 -4.64
C GLU A 166 8.47 14.00 -4.01
N ASP A 167 8.60 12.82 -3.40
CA ASP A 167 7.52 12.02 -2.82
C ASP A 167 6.39 11.58 -3.78
N ALA A 168 6.45 11.89 -5.08
CA ALA A 168 5.44 11.48 -6.06
C ALA A 168 5.51 9.98 -6.39
N ARG A 169 4.51 9.24 -5.91
CA ARG A 169 4.36 7.77 -6.05
C ARG A 169 3.32 7.37 -7.10
N PHE A 170 2.38 8.25 -7.38
CA PHE A 170 1.26 8.02 -8.29
C PHE A 170 1.22 9.12 -9.36
N VAL A 171 0.78 8.74 -10.56
CA VAL A 171 0.45 9.66 -11.65
C VAL A 171 -1.02 9.48 -12.01
N GLY A 172 -1.83 10.49 -11.73
CA GLY A 172 -3.23 10.58 -12.14
C GLY A 172 -3.35 11.34 -13.46
N ILE A 173 -4.19 10.87 -14.37
CA ILE A 173 -4.46 11.49 -15.67
C ILE A 173 -5.97 11.66 -15.79
N VAL A 174 -6.41 12.85 -16.19
CA VAL A 174 -7.82 13.22 -16.35
C VAL A 174 -8.02 13.94 -17.68
N ALA A 175 -8.89 13.41 -18.52
CA ALA A 175 -9.17 13.90 -19.86
C ALA A 175 -10.53 14.60 -19.93
N GLY A 176 -10.57 15.82 -20.47
CA GLY A 176 -11.77 16.65 -20.60
C GLY A 176 -12.68 16.25 -21.76
N TYR A 177 -13.03 14.96 -21.86
CA TYR A 177 -13.99 14.47 -22.86
C TYR A 177 -15.37 15.08 -22.65
N TYR A 178 -16.12 15.32 -23.72
CA TYR A 178 -17.48 15.91 -23.64
C TYR A 178 -18.41 15.15 -22.69
N SER A 179 -18.36 13.82 -22.72
CA SER A 179 -19.29 12.94 -21.99
C SER A 179 -18.95 12.81 -20.49
N LEU A 180 -17.68 12.97 -20.09
CA LEU A 180 -17.16 12.84 -18.71
C LEU A 180 -17.58 11.56 -17.96
N TRP A 181 -17.53 10.40 -18.63
CA TRP A 181 -17.83 9.11 -17.97
C TRP A 181 -16.65 8.69 -17.07
N PRO A 182 -16.83 8.51 -15.74
CA PRO A 182 -15.75 8.27 -14.77
C PRO A 182 -14.65 7.29 -15.18
N ASN A 183 -15.05 6.11 -15.67
CA ASN A 183 -14.15 5.02 -16.04
C ASN A 183 -13.42 5.25 -17.38
N ASN A 184 -13.95 6.13 -18.23
CA ASN A 184 -13.46 6.38 -19.59
C ASN A 184 -12.43 7.51 -19.60
N VAL A 185 -12.57 8.49 -18.69
CA VAL A 185 -11.83 9.75 -18.75
C VAL A 185 -10.66 9.86 -17.77
N THR A 186 -10.44 8.84 -16.92
CA THR A 186 -9.38 8.88 -15.90
C THR A 186 -8.49 7.64 -15.90
N ARG A 187 -7.18 7.84 -15.73
CA ARG A 187 -6.19 6.77 -15.50
C ARG A 187 -5.36 7.10 -14.26
N LEU A 188 -4.94 6.08 -13.53
CA LEU A 188 -4.12 6.21 -12.32
C LEU A 188 -3.03 5.15 -12.39
N LEU A 189 -1.77 5.58 -12.35
CA LEU A 189 -0.60 4.73 -12.49
C LEU A 189 0.29 4.84 -11.24
N LEU A 190 0.90 3.73 -10.86
CA LEU A 190 1.93 3.67 -9.82
C LEU A 190 3.31 3.84 -10.48
N VAL A 191 4.17 4.69 -9.90
CA VAL A 191 5.57 4.77 -10.30
C VAL A 191 6.28 3.46 -9.88
N PRO A 192 6.97 2.76 -10.79
CA PRO A 192 7.56 1.46 -10.47
C PRO A 192 8.67 1.58 -9.42
N VAL A 193 8.85 0.53 -8.62
CA VAL A 193 9.92 0.45 -7.62
C VAL A 193 10.96 -0.59 -8.07
N LYS A 194 12.22 -0.19 -8.13
CA LYS A 194 13.37 -1.02 -8.51
C LYS A 194 14.19 -1.36 -7.26
N ILE A 195 14.78 -2.55 -7.21
CA ILE A 195 15.65 -2.94 -6.09
C ILE A 195 17.11 -2.69 -6.47
N GLU A 196 17.72 -1.69 -5.84
CA GLU A 196 19.13 -1.37 -6.03
C GLU A 196 20.02 -2.12 -5.03
N LYS A 197 21.24 -2.44 -5.47
CA LYS A 197 22.28 -3.04 -4.61
C LYS A 197 23.27 -1.95 -4.22
N SER A 198 23.28 -1.56 -2.95
CA SER A 198 24.21 -0.57 -2.42
C SER A 198 25.30 -1.22 -1.55
N GLY A 199 26.54 -0.75 -1.68
CA GLY A 199 27.69 -1.12 -0.84
C GLY A 199 28.72 -2.06 -1.50
N TRP A 200 30.01 -1.70 -1.35
CA TRP A 200 31.14 -2.45 -1.92
C TRP A 200 31.64 -3.62 -1.06
N LEU A 201 31.35 -3.62 0.26
CA LEU A 201 31.70 -4.69 1.20
C LEU A 201 30.51 -5.54 1.67
N LEU A 202 29.32 -4.92 1.77
CA LEU A 202 28.10 -5.57 2.26
C LEU A 202 26.92 -5.08 1.44
N SER A 203 26.43 -5.91 0.51
CA SER A 203 25.30 -5.54 -0.34
C SER A 203 24.01 -5.42 0.48
N LYS A 204 23.59 -4.17 0.70
CA LYS A 204 22.22 -3.81 1.10
C LYS A 204 21.32 -3.80 -0.14
N LYS A 205 20.05 -4.15 0.06
CA LYS A 205 18.98 -3.95 -0.93
C LYS A 205 18.19 -2.72 -0.53
N VAL A 206 18.10 -1.74 -1.41
CA VAL A 206 17.29 -0.51 -1.25
C VAL A 206 16.24 -0.52 -2.36
N ALA A 207 15.08 0.13 -2.17
CA ALA A 207 13.92 0.03 -3.05
C ALA A 207 13.57 1.39 -3.69
N ALA A 208 14.32 1.76 -4.72
CA ALA A 208 14.30 3.07 -5.36
C ALA A 208 13.09 3.27 -6.29
N PRO A 209 12.57 4.50 -6.42
CA PRO A 209 11.69 4.83 -7.53
C PRO A 209 12.41 4.63 -8.86
N GLY A 210 11.74 4.00 -9.82
CA GLY A 210 12.19 3.86 -11.19
C GLY A 210 11.44 4.79 -12.14
N GLN A 211 12.09 5.19 -13.22
CA GLN A 211 11.46 5.93 -14.30
C GLN A 211 10.15 5.28 -14.78
N LEU A 212 9.07 6.06 -14.81
CA LEU A 212 7.75 5.64 -15.27
C LEU A 212 7.60 5.96 -16.77
N SER A 213 7.30 4.95 -17.58
CA SER A 213 6.88 5.13 -18.99
C SER A 213 5.39 4.83 -19.12
N ILE A 214 4.64 5.79 -19.65
CA ILE A 214 3.19 5.74 -19.84
C ILE A 214 2.92 5.77 -21.34
N LYS A 215 2.08 4.85 -21.84
CA LYS A 215 1.56 4.86 -23.21
C LYS A 215 0.04 5.00 -23.17
N LEU A 216 -0.48 6.05 -23.78
CA LEU A 216 -1.92 6.31 -23.87
C LEU A 216 -2.42 6.31 -25.31
N TYR A 217 -3.65 5.86 -25.47
CA TYR A 217 -4.48 6.17 -26.64
C TYR A 217 -5.59 7.13 -26.21
N PHE A 218 -5.73 8.28 -26.87
CA PHE A 218 -6.88 9.17 -26.69
C PHE A 218 -7.86 8.88 -27.82
N GLY A 219 -8.83 8.01 -27.53
CA GLY A 219 -9.88 7.61 -28.46
C GLY A 219 -10.98 8.67 -28.63
N PRO A 220 -12.06 8.34 -29.36
CA PRO A 220 -13.17 9.26 -29.60
C PRO A 220 -13.88 9.72 -28.32
N GLU A 221 -14.11 8.81 -27.36
CA GLU A 221 -14.84 9.12 -26.10
C GLU A 221 -14.11 8.69 -24.81
N GLU A 222 -12.91 8.12 -24.92
CA GLU A 222 -12.16 7.63 -23.77
C GLU A 222 -10.63 7.68 -23.94
N VAL A 223 -9.92 7.82 -22.81
CA VAL A 223 -8.47 7.57 -22.75
C VAL A 223 -8.22 6.11 -22.41
N GLN A 224 -7.41 5.39 -23.17
CA GLN A 224 -6.99 4.02 -22.88
C GLN A 224 -5.51 3.99 -22.48
N GLN A 225 -5.13 3.09 -21.59
CA GLN A 225 -3.72 2.79 -21.31
C GLN A 225 -3.30 1.59 -22.15
N ILE A 226 -2.26 1.76 -22.96
CA ILE A 226 -1.67 0.66 -23.73
C ILE A 226 -0.70 -0.07 -22.80
N LEU A 227 -0.96 -1.34 -22.54
CA LEU A 227 -0.03 -2.24 -21.86
C LEU A 227 0.89 -2.89 -22.90
N GLU A 228 2.17 -3.00 -22.58
CA GLU A 228 3.19 -3.75 -23.34
C GLU A 228 3.48 -5.10 -22.67
#